data_AF-A0A7J4V302-F1
#
_entry.id   AF-A0A7J4V302-F1
#
_cell.length_a   1.000
_cell.length_b   1.000
_cell.length_c   1.000
_cell.angle_alpha   90.00
_cell.angle_beta   90.00
_cell.angle_gamma   90.00
#
_symmetry.space_group_name_H-M   'P 1'
#
loop_
_entity.id
_entity.type
_entity.pdbx_description
1 polymer ?
#
loop_
_entity_poly.entity_id
_entity_poly.type
_entity_poly.pdbx_seq_one_letter_code
_entity_poly.pdbx_strand_id
1 'polypeptide(L)'
;MFVMDRKGSDMYSLPAKELGKEDITSLSSDLAQRIVAALAREPLYPAELAKRLRVHEQKVYYHIRNLEKAGIIAVVRKESKQGAVANYYAAVQPAFVIRFKDLEETTKLGQGRNESSFLEPFIENGQLNALIIVGSPDPHGPDKARSRDGYYGMDLALFLGTFLSYVPKVNVKLDTEVREQDLQNNLILIGGPIVNKVTEKVNDRLPVRFEQGNIVSTLTHETYPQDECGLIVKIRNPFDRERSILVVAGKRFSGTRAAIIAFLRHFDRVKEGNLKEQSAKAHVVEGIDLDSDGIVDDVEFRE
;
A
#
# COMPACT_ATOMS: atom_id res chain seq x y z
N MET A 1 16.83 -6.48 10.87
CA MET A 1 15.44 -6.91 10.65
C MET A 1 14.57 -6.39 11.80
N PHE A 2 13.25 -6.34 11.63
CA PHE A 2 12.32 -5.89 12.68
C PHE A 2 11.22 -6.94 12.87
N VAL A 3 10.80 -7.14 14.13
CA VAL A 3 9.53 -7.79 14.45
C VAL A 3 8.49 -6.68 14.57
N MET A 4 7.38 -6.81 13.86
CA MET A 4 6.27 -5.86 13.91
C MET A 4 5.06 -6.52 14.56
N ASP A 5 4.40 -5.80 15.45
CA ASP A 5 3.18 -6.21 16.13
C ASP A 5 2.12 -5.10 15.96
N ARG A 6 0.91 -5.48 15.59
CA ARG A 6 -0.20 -4.55 15.36
C ARG A 6 -1.21 -4.68 16.49
N LYS A 7 -1.36 -3.64 17.31
CA LYS A 7 -2.33 -3.60 18.40
C LYS A 7 -3.36 -2.51 18.12
N GLY A 8 -4.53 -2.91 17.64
CA GLY A 8 -5.55 -1.97 17.16
C GLY A 8 -5.06 -1.20 15.93
N SER A 9 -5.08 0.13 16.00
CA SER A 9 -4.57 1.02 14.96
C SER A 9 -3.05 1.19 14.98
N ASP A 10 -2.41 0.92 16.12
CA ASP A 10 -1.03 1.30 16.36
C ASP A 10 -0.07 0.17 15.97
N MET A 11 1.05 0.56 15.37
CA MET A 11 2.11 -0.34 14.94
C MET A 11 3.28 -0.23 15.90
N TYR A 12 3.66 -1.36 16.49
CA TYR A 12 4.82 -1.48 17.37
C TYR A 12 5.89 -2.27 16.65
N SER A 13 7.15 -1.87 16.81
CA SER A 13 8.28 -2.60 16.23
C SER A 13 9.42 -2.75 17.23
N LEU A 14 10.15 -3.85 17.09
CA LEU A 14 11.39 -4.10 17.80
C LEU A 14 12.47 -4.48 16.78
N PRO A 15 13.69 -3.92 16.89
CA PRO A 15 14.80 -4.43 16.13
C PRO A 15 15.09 -5.87 16.57
N ALA A 16 15.36 -6.72 15.61
CA ALA A 16 15.57 -8.15 15.84
C ALA A 16 16.83 -8.65 15.14
N LYS A 17 17.36 -9.76 15.66
CA LYS A 17 18.45 -10.52 15.05
C LYS A 17 17.95 -11.90 14.63
N GLU A 18 18.33 -12.32 13.43
CA GLU A 18 18.08 -13.69 12.95
C GLU A 18 19.09 -14.63 13.61
N LEU A 19 18.58 -15.74 14.15
CA LEU A 19 19.41 -16.81 14.70
C LEU A 19 19.43 -18.01 13.75
N GLY A 20 20.57 -18.72 13.73
CA GLY A 20 20.70 -20.00 13.05
C GLY A 20 19.86 -21.07 13.73
N LYS A 21 19.49 -22.12 12.98
CA LYS A 21 18.70 -23.25 13.50
C LYS A 21 19.48 -24.03 14.56
N GLU A 22 20.81 -24.01 14.48
CA GLU A 22 21.75 -24.58 15.43
C GLU A 22 21.68 -23.92 16.82
N ASP A 23 21.32 -22.63 16.88
CA ASP A 23 21.31 -21.85 18.13
C ASP A 23 20.01 -22.01 18.93
N ILE A 24 18.99 -22.68 18.36
CA ILE A 24 17.68 -22.90 19.01
C ILE A 24 17.85 -23.54 20.40
N THR A 25 18.79 -24.49 20.51
CA THR A 25 19.05 -25.21 21.75
C THR A 25 19.50 -24.30 22.90
N SER A 26 20.16 -23.18 22.59
CA SER A 26 20.61 -22.20 23.60
C SER A 26 19.46 -21.48 24.31
N LEU A 27 18.28 -21.39 23.67
CA LEU A 27 17.06 -20.77 24.18
C LEU A 27 15.99 -21.79 24.60
N SER A 28 16.28 -23.09 24.56
CA SER A 28 15.31 -24.16 24.87
C SER A 28 14.90 -24.21 26.34
N SER A 29 15.72 -23.67 27.24
CA SER A 29 15.47 -23.67 28.69
C SER A 29 14.73 -22.42 29.15
N ASP A 30 13.74 -22.58 30.04
CA ASP A 30 13.06 -21.48 30.75
C ASP A 30 14.07 -20.51 31.40
N LEU A 31 15.12 -21.05 32.03
CA LEU A 31 16.13 -20.21 32.69
C LEU A 31 16.91 -19.36 31.66
N ALA A 32 17.24 -19.91 30.50
CA ALA A 32 17.91 -19.16 29.44
C ALA A 32 17.03 -18.01 28.94
N GLN A 33 15.74 -18.29 28.68
CA GLN A 33 14.77 -17.28 28.23
C GLN A 33 14.61 -16.15 29.26
N ARG A 34 14.52 -16.51 30.55
CA ARG A 34 14.43 -15.53 31.65
C ARG A 34 15.70 -14.69 31.81
N ILE A 35 16.88 -15.28 31.59
CA ILE A 35 18.16 -14.54 31.55
C ILE A 35 18.15 -13.54 30.41
N VAL A 36 17.82 -13.96 29.18
CA VAL A 36 17.77 -13.05 28.02
C VAL A 36 16.74 -11.94 28.23
N ALA A 37 15.55 -12.25 28.76
CA ALA A 37 14.53 -11.25 29.06
C ALA A 37 14.98 -10.21 30.09
N ALA A 38 15.78 -10.59 31.08
CA ALA A 38 16.38 -9.63 32.02
C ALA A 38 17.44 -8.77 31.32
N LEU A 39 18.32 -9.40 30.54
CA LEU A 39 19.42 -8.74 29.81
C LEU A 39 18.97 -7.86 28.63
N ALA A 40 17.75 -8.05 28.14
CA ALA A 40 17.12 -7.17 27.14
C ALA A 40 16.59 -5.86 27.73
N ARG A 41 16.38 -5.80 29.06
CA ARG A 41 15.91 -4.60 29.75
C ARG A 41 17.06 -3.73 30.22
N GLU A 42 18.10 -4.36 30.78
CA GLU A 42 19.26 -3.66 31.30
C GLU A 42 20.49 -4.59 31.35
N PRO A 43 21.72 -4.05 31.25
CA PRO A 43 22.92 -4.84 31.43
C PRO A 43 23.12 -5.34 32.87
N LEU A 44 23.40 -6.64 33.05
CA LEU A 44 23.60 -7.27 34.36
C LEU A 44 24.81 -8.20 34.34
N TYR A 45 25.43 -8.42 35.49
CA TYR A 45 26.46 -9.45 35.66
C TYR A 45 25.89 -10.72 36.33
N PRO A 46 26.60 -11.87 36.26
CA PRO A 46 26.05 -13.18 36.63
C PRO A 46 25.46 -13.28 38.05
N ALA A 47 26.08 -12.67 39.06
CA ALA A 47 25.59 -12.74 40.43
C ALA A 47 24.29 -11.92 40.63
N GLU A 48 24.12 -10.80 39.93
CA GLU A 48 22.86 -10.04 39.92
C GLU A 48 21.73 -10.85 39.29
N LEU A 49 22.01 -11.51 38.17
CA LEU A 49 21.06 -12.41 37.51
C LEU A 49 20.67 -13.58 38.43
N ALA A 50 21.63 -14.21 39.11
CA ALA A 50 21.38 -15.30 40.05
C ALA A 50 20.44 -14.87 41.19
N LYS A 51 20.73 -13.70 41.78
CA LYS A 51 19.91 -13.12 42.86
C LYS A 51 18.51 -12.75 42.37
N ARG A 52 18.39 -12.09 41.22
CA ARG A 52 17.12 -11.64 40.65
C ARG A 52 16.22 -12.81 40.24
N LEU A 53 16.81 -13.85 39.64
CA LEU A 53 16.08 -15.01 39.16
C LEU A 53 15.91 -16.10 40.23
N ARG A 54 16.50 -15.92 41.42
CA ARG A 54 16.51 -16.86 42.56
C ARG A 54 17.02 -18.24 42.17
N VAL A 55 18.14 -18.28 41.48
CA VAL A 55 18.79 -19.52 41.02
C VAL A 55 20.25 -19.56 41.45
N HIS A 56 20.80 -20.78 41.51
CA HIS A 56 22.21 -20.97 41.83
C HIS A 56 23.12 -20.36 40.74
N GLU A 57 24.17 -19.64 41.16
CA GLU A 57 25.01 -18.84 40.27
C GLU A 57 25.68 -19.67 39.16
N GLN A 58 26.14 -20.90 39.48
CA GLN A 58 26.71 -21.81 38.48
C GLN A 58 25.75 -22.12 37.31
N LYS A 59 24.43 -22.19 37.56
CA LYS A 59 23.45 -22.39 36.49
C LYS A 59 23.37 -21.16 35.57
N VAL A 60 23.51 -19.97 36.13
CA VAL A 60 23.53 -18.72 35.35
C VAL A 60 24.77 -18.68 34.47
N TYR A 61 25.96 -18.98 35.02
CA TYR A 61 27.20 -19.03 34.23
C TYR A 61 27.13 -20.01 33.07
N TYR A 62 26.52 -21.18 33.29
CA TYR A 62 26.29 -22.16 32.22
C TYR A 62 25.49 -21.56 31.06
N HIS A 63 24.37 -20.90 31.35
CA HIS A 63 23.54 -20.28 30.31
C HIS A 63 24.20 -19.06 29.67
N ILE A 64 24.88 -18.20 30.44
CA ILE A 64 25.60 -17.03 29.88
C ILE A 64 26.62 -17.48 28.85
N ARG A 65 27.42 -18.51 29.15
CA ARG A 65 28.42 -19.03 28.20
C ARG A 65 27.78 -19.52 26.90
N ASN A 66 26.66 -20.23 26.99
CA ASN A 66 25.96 -20.76 25.81
C ASN A 66 25.32 -19.65 24.98
N LEU A 67 24.67 -18.68 25.64
CA LEU A 67 24.02 -17.53 24.99
C LEU A 67 25.03 -16.58 24.34
N GLU A 68 26.18 -16.35 24.98
CA GLU A 68 27.27 -15.54 24.44
C GLU A 68 27.87 -16.22 23.21
N LYS A 69 28.10 -17.54 23.26
CA LYS A 69 28.59 -18.31 22.12
C LYS A 69 27.63 -18.27 20.92
N ALA A 70 26.32 -18.30 21.17
CA ALA A 70 25.27 -18.13 20.15
C ALA A 70 25.10 -16.67 19.69
N GLY A 71 25.87 -15.73 20.23
CA GLY A 71 25.77 -14.31 19.88
C GLY A 71 24.43 -13.66 20.23
N ILE A 72 23.72 -14.20 21.22
CA ILE A 72 22.45 -13.68 21.75
C ILE A 72 22.70 -12.58 22.77
N ILE A 73 23.79 -12.72 23.54
CA ILE A 73 24.24 -11.72 24.51
C ILE A 73 25.70 -11.35 24.24
N ALA A 74 26.12 -10.18 24.71
CA ALA A 74 27.51 -9.74 24.63
C ALA A 74 27.91 -8.96 25.90
N VAL A 75 29.21 -8.95 26.19
CA VAL A 75 29.77 -8.07 27.23
C VAL A 75 29.73 -6.63 26.73
N VAL A 76 28.97 -5.78 27.41
CA VAL A 76 28.83 -4.35 27.08
C VAL A 76 29.60 -3.44 28.01
N ARG A 77 29.99 -3.94 29.19
CA ARG A 77 30.76 -3.17 30.18
C ARG A 77 31.57 -4.11 31.08
N LYS A 78 32.72 -3.64 31.57
CA LYS A 78 33.55 -4.34 32.56
C LYS A 78 33.80 -3.41 33.74
N GLU A 79 33.66 -3.90 34.96
CA GLU A 79 33.87 -3.12 36.18
C GLU A 79 34.70 -3.91 37.20
N SER A 80 35.47 -3.22 38.04
CA SER A 80 36.13 -3.86 39.18
C SER A 80 35.16 -3.91 40.39
N LYS A 81 34.87 -5.10 40.89
CA LYS A 81 34.10 -5.32 42.12
C LYS A 81 34.89 -6.22 43.05
N GLN A 82 35.12 -5.74 44.28
CA GLN A 82 35.78 -6.51 45.35
C GLN A 82 37.10 -7.18 44.90
N GLY A 83 37.89 -6.50 44.06
CA GLY A 83 39.18 -7.01 43.56
C GLY A 83 39.10 -7.94 42.34
N ALA A 84 37.89 -8.26 41.83
CA ALA A 84 37.68 -9.04 40.62
C ALA A 84 37.03 -8.21 39.50
N VAL A 85 37.25 -8.59 38.24
CA VAL A 85 36.58 -7.94 37.10
C VAL A 85 35.23 -8.61 36.85
N ALA A 86 34.15 -7.84 36.94
CA ALA A 86 32.80 -8.25 36.62
C ALA A 86 32.45 -7.83 35.19
N ASN A 87 32.10 -8.81 34.35
CA ASN A 87 31.55 -8.56 33.01
C ASN A 87 30.04 -8.34 33.11
N TYR A 88 29.57 -7.21 32.61
CA TYR A 88 28.16 -6.90 32.43
C TYR A 88 27.75 -7.30 31.02
N TYR A 89 26.74 -8.17 30.95
CA TYR A 89 26.18 -8.67 29.72
C TYR A 89 24.92 -7.90 29.37
N ALA A 90 24.58 -7.82 28.08
CA ALA A 90 23.27 -7.38 27.60
C ALA A 90 22.85 -8.24 26.40
N ALA A 91 21.55 -8.31 26.13
CA ALA A 91 21.07 -8.92 24.89
C ALA A 91 21.52 -8.07 23.69
N VAL A 92 21.98 -8.72 22.63
CA VAL A 92 22.48 -8.02 21.42
C VAL A 92 21.34 -7.29 20.68
N GLN A 93 20.13 -7.82 20.75
CA GLN A 93 18.90 -7.21 20.26
C GLN A 93 17.73 -7.53 21.22
N PRO A 94 16.68 -6.71 21.26
CA PRO A 94 15.51 -6.95 22.12
C PRO A 94 14.60 -8.07 21.61
N ALA A 95 14.78 -8.53 20.36
CA ALA A 95 14.04 -9.64 19.77
C ALA A 95 14.96 -10.54 18.93
N PHE A 96 14.59 -11.82 18.84
CA PHE A 96 15.27 -12.83 18.04
C PHE A 96 14.24 -13.62 17.24
N VAL A 97 14.58 -13.95 16.00
CA VAL A 97 13.72 -14.77 15.15
C VAL A 97 14.49 -15.94 14.56
N ILE A 98 13.77 -17.05 14.37
CA ILE A 98 14.29 -18.24 13.71
C ILE A 98 13.47 -18.46 12.45
N ARG A 99 14.16 -18.57 11.33
CA ARG A 99 13.54 -18.69 10.03
C ARG A 99 13.56 -20.14 9.54
N PHE A 100 12.40 -20.67 9.22
CA PHE A 100 12.24 -22.03 8.70
C PHE A 100 12.05 -22.09 7.17
N LYS A 101 11.70 -20.96 6.55
CA LYS A 101 11.49 -20.77 5.10
C LYS A 101 12.09 -19.44 4.66
N ASP A 102 12.59 -19.33 3.43
CA ASP A 102 13.03 -18.05 2.87
C ASP A 102 11.91 -17.00 2.85
N LEU A 103 12.31 -15.73 2.99
CA LEU A 103 11.38 -14.62 2.84
C LEU A 103 10.93 -14.59 1.39
N GLU A 104 9.62 -14.68 1.19
CA GLU A 104 9.01 -14.49 -0.12
C GLU A 104 8.67 -13.03 -0.32
N GLU A 105 8.78 -12.57 -1.57
CA GLU A 105 8.30 -11.25 -1.94
C GLU A 105 6.79 -11.21 -1.70
N THR A 106 6.37 -10.38 -0.74
CA THR A 106 4.95 -10.16 -0.46
C THR A 106 4.54 -8.81 -0.99
N THR A 107 3.36 -8.75 -1.60
CA THR A 107 2.85 -7.50 -2.19
C THR A 107 2.35 -6.50 -1.13
N LYS A 108 2.41 -6.78 0.20
CA LYS A 108 1.99 -5.81 1.24
C LYS A 108 2.58 -6.01 2.64
N LEU A 109 3.14 -4.91 3.17
CA LEU A 109 2.78 -4.30 4.46
C LEU A 109 3.29 -2.84 4.51
N GLY A 110 2.49 -1.90 4.00
CA GLY A 110 2.40 -0.52 4.52
C GLY A 110 3.56 0.47 4.41
N GLN A 111 4.77 0.12 3.95
CA GLN A 111 5.88 1.10 3.93
C GLN A 111 6.32 1.59 2.54
N GLY A 112 6.32 0.74 1.49
CA GLY A 112 6.82 1.16 0.16
C GLY A 112 5.78 1.77 -0.79
N ARG A 113 4.48 1.61 -0.51
CA ARG A 113 3.39 2.11 -1.39
C ARG A 113 2.84 3.47 -0.96
N ASN A 114 3.20 3.95 0.24
CA ASN A 114 2.75 5.23 0.79
C ASN A 114 3.48 6.46 0.23
N GLU A 115 4.43 6.29 -0.69
CA GLU A 115 5.17 7.42 -1.30
C GLU A 115 4.60 7.85 -2.66
N SER A 116 3.45 7.31 -3.08
CA SER A 116 2.84 7.74 -4.33
C SER A 116 2.07 9.06 -4.14
N SER A 117 2.75 10.18 -4.41
CA SER A 117 2.11 11.50 -4.58
C SER A 117 0.99 11.52 -5.64
N PHE A 118 0.90 10.46 -6.46
CA PHE A 118 -0.20 10.29 -7.39
C PHE A 118 -1.55 10.05 -6.69
N LEU A 119 -1.60 9.27 -5.61
CA LEU A 119 -2.86 9.01 -4.89
C LEU A 119 -3.22 10.10 -3.90
N GLU A 120 -2.31 11.00 -3.54
CA GLU A 120 -2.64 12.22 -2.81
C GLU A 120 -3.38 13.21 -3.72
N PRO A 121 -4.47 13.88 -3.30
CA PRO A 121 -5.07 13.88 -1.96
C PRO A 121 -6.21 12.85 -1.79
N PHE A 122 -6.41 11.91 -2.72
CA PHE A 122 -7.48 10.90 -2.60
C PHE A 122 -7.23 9.94 -1.44
N ILE A 123 -5.97 9.65 -1.14
CA ILE A 123 -5.56 8.86 0.03
C ILE A 123 -4.56 9.68 0.84
N GLU A 124 -4.88 9.96 2.10
CA GLU A 124 -4.06 10.75 3.02
C GLU A 124 -3.94 10.03 4.36
N ASN A 125 -2.72 9.83 4.87
CA ASN A 125 -2.49 9.11 6.12
C ASN A 125 -3.13 7.71 6.18
N GLY A 126 -3.16 7.02 5.03
CA GLY A 126 -3.85 5.74 4.87
C GLY A 126 -5.37 5.85 4.94
N GLN A 127 -5.93 7.06 4.78
CA GLN A 127 -7.36 7.31 4.73
C GLN A 127 -7.86 7.73 3.35
N LEU A 128 -8.93 7.12 2.86
CA LEU A 128 -9.66 7.56 1.67
C LEU A 128 -10.34 8.90 1.96
N ASN A 129 -9.80 9.96 1.35
CA ASN A 129 -10.34 11.31 1.33
C ASN A 129 -10.90 11.62 -0.07
N ALA A 130 -11.83 10.79 -0.56
CA ALA A 130 -12.49 10.98 -1.84
C ALA A 130 -13.88 10.34 -1.90
N LEU A 131 -14.75 10.87 -2.76
CA LEU A 131 -15.98 10.23 -3.20
C LEU A 131 -15.72 9.46 -4.49
N ILE A 132 -16.08 8.19 -4.53
CA ILE A 132 -16.06 7.37 -5.74
C ILE A 132 -17.43 7.46 -6.40
N ILE A 133 -17.49 7.99 -7.61
CA ILE A 133 -18.73 8.20 -8.35
C ILE A 133 -18.75 7.24 -9.53
N VAL A 134 -19.75 6.37 -9.53
CA VAL A 134 -19.97 5.38 -10.59
C VAL A 134 -21.27 5.70 -11.32
N GLY A 135 -21.34 5.35 -12.61
CA GLY A 135 -22.56 5.52 -13.40
C GLY A 135 -23.71 4.66 -12.88
N SER A 136 -24.93 5.20 -12.87
CA SER A 136 -26.14 4.45 -12.50
C SER A 136 -26.47 3.32 -13.51
N PRO A 137 -26.85 2.12 -13.03
CA PRO A 137 -27.27 1.02 -13.89
C PRO A 137 -28.65 1.26 -14.53
N ASP A 138 -29.45 2.18 -13.96
CA ASP A 138 -30.75 2.55 -14.48
C ASP A 138 -30.61 3.51 -15.66
N PRO A 139 -31.41 3.37 -16.73
CA PRO A 139 -31.38 4.30 -17.86
C PRO A 139 -31.66 5.74 -17.40
N HIS A 140 -30.74 6.65 -17.70
CA HIS A 140 -30.90 8.07 -17.38
C HIS A 140 -30.23 8.97 -18.41
N GLY A 141 -30.57 10.26 -18.37
CA GLY A 141 -30.08 11.25 -19.33
C GLY A 141 -30.67 11.12 -20.75
N PRO A 142 -30.20 11.97 -21.69
CA PRO A 142 -30.71 12.01 -23.07
C PRO A 142 -30.48 10.70 -23.82
N ASP A 143 -29.33 10.06 -23.59
CA ASP A 143 -28.90 8.85 -24.27
C ASP A 143 -29.55 7.56 -23.73
N LYS A 144 -30.26 7.65 -22.58
CA LYS A 144 -30.85 6.51 -21.86
C LYS A 144 -29.85 5.37 -21.65
N ALA A 145 -28.58 5.72 -21.49
CA ALA A 145 -27.49 4.77 -21.34
C ALA A 145 -27.61 4.06 -19.99
N ARG A 146 -27.18 2.79 -19.97
CA ARG A 146 -27.06 2.00 -18.74
C ARG A 146 -25.59 1.81 -18.44
N SER A 147 -25.16 2.17 -17.25
CA SER A 147 -23.80 1.84 -16.81
C SER A 147 -23.69 0.33 -16.60
N ARG A 148 -22.67 -0.27 -17.21
CA ARG A 148 -22.20 -1.63 -16.87
C ARG A 148 -20.87 -1.58 -16.14
N ASP A 149 -20.37 -0.39 -15.82
CA ASP A 149 -19.00 -0.19 -15.39
C ASP A 149 -18.81 -0.39 -13.87
N GLY A 150 -19.92 -0.49 -13.12
CA GLY A 150 -19.92 -0.55 -11.67
C GLY A 150 -19.16 -1.74 -11.08
N TYR A 151 -19.17 -2.91 -11.73
CA TYR A 151 -18.41 -4.07 -11.23
C TYR A 151 -16.91 -3.98 -11.53
N TYR A 152 -16.50 -3.33 -12.63
CA TYR A 152 -15.07 -3.10 -12.89
C TYR A 152 -14.47 -2.18 -11.82
N GLY A 153 -15.25 -1.23 -11.30
CA GLY A 153 -14.84 -0.40 -10.17
C GLY A 153 -14.49 -1.18 -8.90
N MET A 154 -14.89 -2.45 -8.75
CA MET A 154 -14.54 -3.28 -7.60
C MET A 154 -13.05 -3.60 -7.54
N ASP A 155 -12.42 -3.92 -8.67
CA ASP A 155 -10.99 -4.20 -8.70
C ASP A 155 -10.16 -2.96 -8.36
N LEU A 156 -10.58 -1.79 -8.88
CA LEU A 156 -9.99 -0.52 -8.49
C LEU A 156 -10.20 -0.24 -6.99
N ALA A 157 -11.38 -0.55 -6.43
CA ALA A 157 -11.63 -0.37 -5.00
C ALA A 157 -10.76 -1.30 -4.13
N LEU A 158 -10.59 -2.57 -4.51
CA LEU A 158 -9.69 -3.51 -3.85
C LEU A 158 -8.23 -3.03 -3.93
N PHE A 159 -7.85 -2.49 -5.10
CA PHE A 159 -6.56 -1.86 -5.28
C PHE A 159 -6.39 -0.63 -4.39
N LEU A 160 -7.33 0.30 -4.31
CA LEU A 160 -7.23 1.46 -3.41
C LEU A 160 -7.21 1.01 -1.94
N GLY A 161 -7.95 -0.05 -1.59
CA GLY A 161 -7.92 -0.72 -0.29
C GLY A 161 -6.53 -1.23 0.11
N THR A 162 -5.62 -1.40 -0.85
CA THR A 162 -4.20 -1.69 -0.63
C THR A 162 -3.46 -0.62 0.16
N PHE A 163 -3.93 0.62 0.09
CA PHE A 163 -3.27 1.78 0.67
C PHE A 163 -4.00 2.26 1.93
N LEU A 164 -5.13 1.63 2.30
CA LEU A 164 -5.91 2.04 3.46
C LEU A 164 -5.44 1.32 4.73
N SER A 165 -5.38 2.05 5.85
CA SER A 165 -4.98 1.53 7.16
C SER A 165 -6.17 1.28 8.11
N TYR A 166 -7.39 1.58 7.66
CA TYR A 166 -8.64 1.64 8.41
C TYR A 166 -9.82 1.14 7.56
N VAL A 167 -10.98 0.92 8.18
CA VAL A 167 -12.22 0.60 7.47
C VAL A 167 -12.83 1.89 6.93
N PRO A 168 -12.96 2.06 5.61
CA PRO A 168 -13.52 3.28 5.03
C PRO A 168 -15.01 3.40 5.35
N LYS A 169 -15.49 4.65 5.42
CA LYS A 169 -16.93 4.95 5.45
C LYS A 169 -17.53 4.69 4.05
N VAL A 170 -18.86 4.67 3.98
CA VAL A 170 -19.57 4.60 2.68
C VAL A 170 -19.22 5.84 1.86
N ASN A 171 -18.35 5.67 0.88
CA ASN A 171 -17.79 6.75 0.05
C ASN A 171 -18.12 6.58 -1.44
N VAL A 172 -18.99 5.63 -1.79
CA VAL A 172 -19.44 5.39 -3.17
C VAL A 172 -20.81 6.02 -3.36
N LYS A 173 -21.03 6.73 -4.48
CA LYS A 173 -22.32 7.28 -4.89
C LYS A 173 -22.59 6.97 -6.35
N LEU A 174 -23.86 6.78 -6.70
CA LEU A 174 -24.26 6.83 -8.11
C LEU A 174 -24.22 8.27 -8.60
N ASP A 175 -23.87 8.47 -9.87
CA ASP A 175 -23.86 9.79 -10.50
C ASP A 175 -25.21 10.53 -10.42
N THR A 176 -26.33 9.80 -10.41
CA THR A 176 -27.70 10.33 -10.21
C THR A 176 -27.97 10.82 -8.78
N GLU A 177 -27.20 10.34 -7.79
CA GLU A 177 -27.33 10.71 -6.38
C GLU A 177 -26.46 11.92 -6.01
N VAL A 178 -25.50 12.27 -6.88
CA VAL A 178 -24.57 13.38 -6.66
C VAL A 178 -25.33 14.71 -6.59
N ARG A 179 -24.92 15.55 -5.64
CA ARG A 179 -25.40 16.93 -5.46
C ARG A 179 -24.25 17.92 -5.61
N GLU A 180 -24.56 19.20 -5.78
CA GLU A 180 -23.54 20.25 -6.01
C GLU A 180 -22.50 20.32 -4.89
N GLN A 181 -22.90 20.12 -3.63
CA GLN A 181 -21.96 20.04 -2.50
C GLN A 181 -20.98 18.87 -2.60
N ASP A 182 -21.39 17.76 -3.22
CA ASP A 182 -20.53 16.59 -3.37
C ASP A 182 -19.40 16.87 -4.37
N LEU A 183 -19.67 17.70 -5.39
CA LEU A 183 -18.71 18.08 -6.42
C LEU A 183 -17.52 18.87 -5.88
N GLN A 184 -17.64 19.44 -4.67
CA GLN A 184 -16.56 20.16 -3.97
C GLN A 184 -15.59 19.23 -3.21
N ASN A 185 -15.72 17.90 -3.33
CA ASN A 185 -14.79 16.95 -2.71
C ASN A 185 -13.68 16.52 -3.68
N ASN A 186 -12.72 15.72 -3.20
CA ASN A 186 -11.90 14.93 -4.13
C ASN A 186 -12.77 13.82 -4.74
N LEU A 187 -12.70 13.65 -6.06
CA LEU A 187 -13.57 12.72 -6.78
C LEU A 187 -12.76 11.67 -7.54
N ILE A 188 -13.16 10.41 -7.42
CA ILE A 188 -12.71 9.34 -8.32
C ILE A 188 -13.91 8.97 -9.19
N LEU A 189 -13.86 9.31 -10.47
CA LEU A 189 -14.93 9.10 -11.43
C LEU A 189 -14.64 7.83 -12.23
N ILE A 190 -15.60 6.89 -12.21
CA ILE A 190 -15.52 5.65 -12.98
C ILE A 190 -16.63 5.66 -14.02
N GLY A 191 -16.23 5.46 -15.27
CA GLY A 191 -17.13 5.44 -16.44
C GLY A 191 -17.11 6.74 -17.25
N GLY A 192 -17.30 6.59 -18.55
CA GLY A 192 -17.28 7.70 -19.52
C GLY A 192 -18.50 8.62 -19.42
N PRO A 193 -18.51 9.76 -20.12
CA PRO A 193 -19.53 10.81 -20.00
C PRO A 193 -20.94 10.36 -20.39
N ILE A 194 -21.05 9.34 -21.24
CA ILE A 194 -22.36 8.76 -21.64
C ILE A 194 -23.04 8.09 -20.45
N VAL A 195 -22.28 7.45 -19.56
CA VAL A 195 -22.80 6.63 -18.45
C VAL A 195 -22.56 7.24 -17.07
N ASN A 196 -21.79 8.32 -16.99
CA ASN A 196 -21.50 9.04 -15.75
C ASN A 196 -21.62 10.56 -15.99
N LYS A 197 -22.69 11.15 -15.44
CA LYS A 197 -23.00 12.57 -15.60
C LYS A 197 -21.99 13.51 -14.96
N VAL A 198 -21.24 13.05 -13.97
CA VAL A 198 -20.16 13.86 -13.38
C VAL A 198 -18.94 13.87 -14.30
N THR A 199 -18.61 12.74 -14.95
CA THR A 199 -17.59 12.70 -16.00
C THR A 199 -17.96 13.63 -17.16
N GLU A 200 -19.22 13.64 -17.60
CA GLU A 200 -19.73 14.58 -18.62
C GLU A 200 -19.47 16.04 -18.26
N LYS A 201 -19.80 16.45 -17.03
CA LYS A 201 -19.61 17.84 -16.54
C LYS A 201 -18.14 18.29 -16.57
N VAL A 202 -17.18 17.39 -16.39
CA VAL A 202 -15.75 17.73 -16.31
C VAL A 202 -14.97 17.46 -17.60
N ASN A 203 -15.56 16.74 -18.56
CA ASN A 203 -14.89 16.24 -19.77
C ASN A 203 -14.14 17.33 -20.54
N ASP A 204 -14.75 18.51 -20.71
CA ASP A 204 -14.14 19.63 -21.47
C ASP A 204 -12.90 20.23 -20.79
N ARG A 205 -12.67 19.91 -19.51
CA ARG A 205 -11.52 20.35 -18.72
C ARG A 205 -10.38 19.32 -18.70
N LEU A 206 -10.61 18.12 -19.22
CA LEU A 206 -9.60 17.06 -19.22
C LEU A 206 -8.63 17.26 -20.39
N PRO A 207 -7.30 17.13 -20.19
CA PRO A 207 -6.32 17.19 -21.27
C PRO A 207 -6.41 15.99 -22.21
N VAL A 208 -6.86 14.84 -21.71
CA VAL A 208 -7.26 13.65 -22.47
C VAL A 208 -8.73 13.43 -22.17
N ARG A 209 -9.59 13.48 -23.19
CA ARG A 209 -11.04 13.59 -23.01
C ARG A 209 -11.80 12.78 -24.05
N PHE A 210 -13.10 12.65 -23.85
CA PHE A 210 -13.99 12.04 -24.83
C PHE A 210 -14.52 13.11 -25.79
N GLU A 211 -14.42 12.87 -27.09
CA GLU A 211 -14.94 13.77 -28.11
C GLU A 211 -15.51 12.94 -29.28
N GLN A 212 -16.78 13.17 -29.61
CA GLN A 212 -17.50 12.44 -30.66
C GLN A 212 -17.40 10.90 -30.55
N GLY A 213 -17.35 10.40 -29.31
CA GLY A 213 -17.25 8.96 -29.04
C GLY A 213 -15.85 8.38 -29.14
N ASN A 214 -14.82 9.19 -29.38
CA ASN A 214 -13.41 8.77 -29.34
C ASN A 214 -12.72 9.37 -28.11
N ILE A 215 -11.54 8.84 -27.76
CA ILE A 215 -10.63 9.50 -26.82
C ILE A 215 -9.69 10.40 -27.61
N VAL A 216 -9.58 11.66 -27.22
CA VAL A 216 -8.75 12.68 -27.89
C VAL A 216 -7.82 13.31 -26.87
N SER A 217 -6.55 13.40 -27.23
CA SER A 217 -5.52 14.04 -26.40
C SER A 217 -5.17 15.41 -26.94
N THR A 218 -5.36 16.42 -26.11
CA THR A 218 -4.89 17.78 -26.41
C THR A 218 -3.38 17.95 -26.19
N LEU A 219 -2.73 16.98 -25.56
CA LEU A 219 -1.29 16.99 -25.27
C LEU A 219 -0.48 16.45 -26.46
N THR A 220 -0.93 15.35 -27.05
CA THR A 220 -0.29 14.71 -28.21
C THR A 220 -0.95 15.08 -29.54
N HIS A 221 -2.16 15.65 -29.52
CA HIS A 221 -3.03 15.87 -30.69
C HIS A 221 -3.47 14.57 -31.39
N GLU A 222 -3.38 13.44 -30.70
CA GLU A 222 -3.78 12.13 -31.21
C GLU A 222 -5.26 11.84 -30.90
N THR A 223 -5.85 10.97 -31.74
CA THR A 223 -7.21 10.44 -31.56
C THR A 223 -7.16 8.93 -31.49
N TYR A 224 -7.80 8.36 -30.47
CA TYR A 224 -7.83 6.94 -30.17
C TYR A 224 -9.27 6.42 -30.33
N PRO A 225 -9.59 5.82 -31.50
CA PRO A 225 -10.94 5.38 -31.82
C PRO A 225 -11.27 3.95 -31.36
N GLN A 226 -10.35 3.18 -30.80
CA GLN A 226 -10.58 1.78 -30.43
C GLN A 226 -11.50 1.67 -29.21
N ASP A 227 -12.35 0.63 -29.17
CA ASP A 227 -13.31 0.42 -28.07
C ASP A 227 -12.61 0.00 -26.76
N GLU A 228 -11.45 -0.65 -26.91
CA GLU A 228 -10.53 -1.10 -25.87
C GLU A 228 -9.69 0.03 -25.30
N CYS A 229 -9.81 1.26 -25.82
CA CYS A 229 -9.11 2.41 -25.28
C CYS A 229 -9.74 2.93 -23.98
N GLY A 230 -8.89 3.08 -22.97
CA GLY A 230 -9.16 3.71 -21.68
C GLY A 230 -8.34 4.98 -21.49
N LEU A 231 -8.80 5.87 -20.62
CA LEU A 231 -8.05 7.02 -20.13
C LEU A 231 -7.94 7.00 -18.61
N ILE A 232 -6.82 7.50 -18.12
CA ILE A 232 -6.53 7.73 -16.71
C ILE A 232 -6.06 9.17 -16.58
N VAL A 233 -6.87 10.03 -15.96
CA VAL A 233 -6.61 11.46 -15.93
C VAL A 233 -6.80 12.01 -14.54
N LYS A 234 -5.74 12.57 -13.95
CA LYS A 234 -5.78 13.30 -12.69
C LYS A 234 -5.62 14.80 -12.95
N ILE A 235 -6.60 15.58 -12.52
CA ILE A 235 -6.61 17.05 -12.63
C ILE A 235 -6.98 17.70 -11.29
N ARG A 236 -6.71 19.01 -11.16
CA ARG A 236 -7.35 19.81 -10.10
C ARG A 236 -8.85 19.88 -10.36
N ASN A 237 -9.63 19.82 -9.29
CA ASN A 237 -11.07 19.84 -9.39
C ASN A 237 -11.55 21.24 -9.87
N PRO A 238 -12.31 21.33 -10.97
CA PRO A 238 -12.79 22.61 -11.51
C PRO A 238 -13.86 23.27 -10.62
N PHE A 239 -14.50 22.52 -9.72
CA PHE A 239 -15.51 23.02 -8.76
C PHE A 239 -14.87 23.51 -7.45
N ASP A 240 -13.70 23.01 -7.09
CA ASP A 240 -12.88 23.46 -5.95
C ASP A 240 -11.39 23.22 -6.24
N ARG A 241 -10.59 24.30 -6.35
CA ARG A 241 -9.19 24.21 -6.77
C ARG A 241 -8.26 23.56 -5.74
N GLU A 242 -8.68 23.44 -4.49
CA GLU A 242 -7.93 22.75 -3.44
C GLU A 242 -8.15 21.23 -3.47
N ARG A 243 -9.07 20.76 -4.32
CA ARG A 243 -9.40 19.34 -4.48
C ARG A 243 -8.92 18.79 -5.82
N SER A 244 -8.96 17.48 -5.97
CA SER A 244 -8.54 16.77 -7.18
C SER A 244 -9.63 15.85 -7.72
N ILE A 245 -9.60 15.62 -9.03
CA ILE A 245 -10.42 14.63 -9.72
C ILE A 245 -9.51 13.62 -10.40
N LEU A 246 -9.80 12.34 -10.22
CA LEU A 246 -9.23 11.23 -10.96
C LEU A 246 -10.32 10.59 -11.81
N VAL A 247 -10.14 10.57 -13.12
CA VAL A 247 -11.06 9.92 -14.07
C VAL A 247 -10.42 8.62 -14.54
N VAL A 248 -11.15 7.52 -14.36
CA VAL A 248 -10.77 6.18 -14.84
C VAL A 248 -11.93 5.65 -15.68
N ALA A 249 -11.82 5.75 -16.99
CA ALA A 249 -12.93 5.48 -17.90
C ALA A 249 -12.42 5.03 -19.26
N GLY A 250 -13.23 4.28 -20.01
CA GLY A 250 -12.95 4.00 -21.40
C GLY A 250 -14.09 4.37 -22.34
N LYS A 251 -13.81 4.26 -23.63
CA LYS A 251 -14.80 4.47 -24.70
C LYS A 251 -15.97 3.49 -24.56
N ARG A 252 -15.65 2.25 -24.22
CA ARG A 252 -16.57 1.17 -23.86
C ARG A 252 -16.12 0.51 -22.55
N PHE A 253 -16.90 -0.46 -22.09
CA PHE A 253 -16.60 -1.24 -20.90
C PHE A 253 -15.23 -1.93 -20.98
N SER A 254 -14.80 -2.38 -22.17
CA SER A 254 -13.47 -2.95 -22.41
C SER A 254 -12.36 -1.94 -22.13
N GLY A 255 -12.52 -0.69 -22.60
CA GLY A 255 -11.61 0.41 -22.27
C GLY A 255 -11.60 0.80 -20.79
N THR A 256 -12.76 0.80 -20.10
CA THR A 256 -12.79 1.05 -18.65
C THR A 256 -12.02 -0.03 -17.91
N ARG A 257 -12.17 -1.30 -18.31
CA ARG A 257 -11.39 -2.43 -17.79
C ARG A 257 -9.89 -2.26 -18.07
N ALA A 258 -9.50 -1.84 -19.27
CA ALA A 258 -8.10 -1.53 -19.58
C ALA A 258 -7.53 -0.47 -18.63
N ALA A 259 -8.22 0.67 -18.45
CA ALA A 259 -7.80 1.70 -17.51
C ALA A 259 -7.60 1.18 -16.08
N ILE A 260 -8.44 0.24 -15.63
CA ILE A 260 -8.30 -0.38 -14.30
C ILE A 260 -7.14 -1.37 -14.25
N ILE A 261 -6.94 -2.21 -15.27
CA ILE A 261 -5.80 -3.14 -15.35
C ILE A 261 -4.48 -2.38 -15.29
N ALA A 262 -4.40 -1.20 -15.90
CA ALA A 262 -3.23 -0.33 -15.78
C ALA A 262 -2.91 0.04 -14.32
N PHE A 263 -3.92 0.31 -13.47
CA PHE A 263 -3.70 0.49 -12.03
C PHE A 263 -3.24 -0.81 -11.35
N LEU A 264 -3.83 -1.95 -11.70
CA LEU A 264 -3.54 -3.22 -11.02
C LEU A 264 -2.13 -3.74 -11.32
N ARG A 265 -1.71 -3.66 -12.58
CA ARG A 265 -0.47 -4.29 -13.08
C ARG A 265 0.65 -3.30 -13.35
N HIS A 266 0.32 -2.06 -13.72
CA HIS A 266 1.28 -1.08 -14.23
C HIS A 266 1.24 0.24 -13.45
N PHE A 267 0.96 0.18 -12.14
CA PHE A 267 0.80 1.38 -11.33
C PHE A 267 2.02 2.31 -11.36
N ASP A 268 3.24 1.75 -11.49
CA ASP A 268 4.45 2.56 -11.62
C ASP A 268 4.42 3.47 -12.85
N ARG A 269 3.89 2.98 -13.98
CA ARG A 269 3.65 3.77 -15.18
C ARG A 269 2.53 4.79 -14.99
N VAL A 270 1.43 4.42 -14.34
CA VAL A 270 0.32 5.36 -14.04
C VAL A 270 0.78 6.57 -13.20
N LYS A 271 1.78 6.38 -12.32
CA LYS A 271 2.34 7.47 -11.51
C LYS A 271 3.19 8.45 -12.32
N GLU A 272 3.71 8.03 -13.47
CA GLU A 272 4.56 8.86 -14.32
C GLU A 272 3.77 10.04 -14.92
N GLY A 273 4.46 10.98 -15.55
CA GLY A 273 3.79 12.01 -16.34
C GLY A 273 3.44 11.48 -17.72
N ASN A 274 2.55 12.19 -18.43
CA ASN A 274 2.30 11.94 -19.85
C ASN A 274 3.63 11.99 -20.65
N LEU A 275 3.76 11.17 -21.69
CA LEU A 275 4.98 11.06 -22.49
C LEU A 275 5.41 12.39 -23.13
N LYS A 276 4.47 13.27 -23.50
CA LYS A 276 4.78 14.59 -24.10
C LYS A 276 4.84 15.72 -23.08
N GLU A 277 4.04 15.64 -22.02
CA GLU A 277 3.95 16.65 -20.97
C GLU A 277 4.11 16.01 -19.59
N GLN A 278 5.34 15.96 -19.09
CA GLN A 278 5.65 15.25 -17.83
C GLN A 278 4.91 15.80 -16.60
N SER A 279 4.48 17.06 -16.64
CA SER A 279 3.69 17.65 -15.55
C SER A 279 2.23 17.19 -15.55
N ALA A 280 1.70 16.74 -16.69
CA ALA A 280 0.34 16.24 -16.82
C ALA A 280 0.26 14.78 -16.37
N LYS A 281 -0.74 14.48 -15.53
CA LYS A 281 -1.06 13.12 -15.09
C LYS A 281 -2.23 12.60 -15.92
N ALA A 282 -1.96 12.31 -17.18
CA ALA A 282 -2.96 11.94 -18.17
C ALA A 282 -2.39 10.88 -19.12
N HIS A 283 -3.07 9.74 -19.19
CA HIS A 283 -2.65 8.59 -19.99
C HIS A 283 -3.81 8.06 -20.81
N VAL A 284 -3.48 7.55 -22.00
CA VAL A 284 -4.36 6.66 -22.76
C VAL A 284 -3.74 5.28 -22.74
N VAL A 285 -4.58 4.29 -22.46
CA VAL A 285 -4.20 2.88 -22.50
C VAL A 285 -5.08 2.15 -23.49
N GLU A 286 -4.53 1.13 -24.14
CA GLU A 286 -5.24 0.23 -25.03
C GLU A 286 -5.24 -1.17 -24.41
N GLY A 287 -6.41 -1.77 -24.27
CA GLY A 287 -6.56 -3.12 -23.75
C GLY A 287 -6.05 -4.18 -24.73
N ILE A 288 -5.35 -5.17 -24.21
CA ILE A 288 -4.84 -6.32 -24.96
C ILE A 288 -5.44 -7.60 -24.39
N ASP A 289 -5.75 -8.53 -25.28
CA ASP A 289 -6.17 -9.90 -24.97
C ASP A 289 -5.01 -10.83 -25.33
N LEU A 290 -4.17 -11.16 -24.35
CA LEU A 290 -2.96 -11.97 -24.55
C LEU A 290 -3.26 -13.46 -24.70
N ASP A 291 -4.28 -13.97 -24.01
CA ASP A 291 -4.66 -15.39 -24.04
C ASP A 291 -5.74 -15.72 -25.08
N SER A 292 -6.22 -14.70 -25.80
CA SER A 292 -7.18 -14.78 -26.91
C SER A 292 -8.56 -15.31 -26.48
N ASP A 293 -8.98 -15.03 -25.24
CA ASP A 293 -10.29 -15.45 -24.70
C ASP A 293 -11.42 -14.42 -24.97
N GLY A 294 -11.10 -13.30 -25.61
CA GLY A 294 -11.99 -12.19 -25.91
C GLY A 294 -12.09 -11.17 -24.78
N ILE A 295 -11.24 -11.27 -23.76
CA ILE A 295 -11.28 -10.45 -22.56
C ILE A 295 -9.94 -9.72 -22.39
N VAL A 296 -10.00 -8.41 -22.17
CA VAL A 296 -8.79 -7.61 -21.88
C VAL A 296 -8.14 -8.13 -20.59
N ASP A 297 -6.89 -8.60 -20.68
CA ASP A 297 -6.12 -9.14 -19.56
C ASP A 297 -4.82 -8.38 -19.31
N ASP A 298 -4.35 -7.59 -20.28
CA ASP A 298 -3.23 -6.66 -20.13
C ASP A 298 -3.47 -5.35 -20.88
N VAL A 299 -2.51 -4.43 -20.82
CA VAL A 299 -2.62 -3.08 -21.42
C VAL A 299 -1.32 -2.56 -21.99
N GLU A 300 -1.43 -1.74 -23.03
CA GLU A 300 -0.34 -0.91 -23.55
C GLU A 300 -0.63 0.58 -23.29
N PHE A 301 0.39 1.32 -22.86
CA PHE A 301 0.30 2.78 -22.76
C PHE A 301 0.53 3.40 -24.14
N ARG A 302 -0.44 4.20 -24.57
CA ARG A 302 -0.41 4.92 -25.85
C ARG A 302 0.13 6.34 -25.70
N GLU A 303 0.07 6.91 -24.49
CA GLU A 303 0.71 8.18 -24.09
C GLU A 303 0.88 8.35 -22.57
#